data_AF-A0A3N4H2L2-F1
#
_entry.id   AF-A0A3N4H2L2-F1
#
_cell.length_a   1.000
_cell.length_b   1.000
_cell.length_c   1.000
_cell.angle_alpha   90.00
_cell.angle_beta   90.00
_cell.angle_gamma   90.00
#
_symmetry.space_group_name_H-M   'P 1'
#
loop_
_entity.id
_entity.type
_entity.pdbx_description
1 polymer ?
#
loop_
_entity_poly.entity_id
_entity_poly.type
_entity_poly.pdbx_seq_one_letter_code
_entity_poly.pdbx_strand_id
1 'polypeptide(L)'
;MYVTQADLFRILSFEYGVTQADMQRHCGVGKSLWFKNVLADEMIPKIDKGLADLFGKDYRSERNINKYLRHEEIIKDVDISLIRKRRQFFDLTTAEIGDMIELSKGSYQKIEHGKNDVKSWKMYIDLTMILKSDLLKADSKFKVKRNNKRSTPKKYITFKNVGGRWVLGRKMVY
;
A
#
# COMPACT_ATOMS: atom_id res chain seq x y z
N MET A 1 6.42 -12.41 17.88
CA MET A 1 5.67 -13.02 16.75
C MET A 1 6.57 -14.08 16.12
N TYR A 2 6.11 -15.34 16.02
CA TYR A 2 6.91 -16.41 15.41
C TYR A 2 6.60 -16.46 13.90
N VAL A 3 7.55 -16.00 13.08
CA VAL A 3 7.45 -16.03 11.61
C VAL A 3 8.43 -17.06 11.09
N THR A 4 7.93 -18.04 10.35
CA THR A 4 8.82 -19.01 9.71
C THR A 4 9.55 -18.36 8.52
N GLN A 5 10.66 -18.94 8.11
CA GLN A 5 11.35 -18.52 6.88
C GLN A 5 10.40 -18.54 5.67
N ALA A 6 9.53 -19.54 5.58
CA ALA A 6 8.55 -19.67 4.50
C ALA A 6 7.52 -18.53 4.51
N ASP A 7 7.00 -18.17 5.69
CA ASP A 7 6.09 -17.04 5.86
C ASP A 7 6.76 -15.73 5.45
N LEU A 8 7.99 -15.51 5.90
CA LEU A 8 8.74 -14.30 5.56
C LEU A 8 8.96 -14.20 4.04
N PHE A 9 9.33 -15.29 3.38
CA PHE A 9 9.50 -15.29 1.92
C PHE A 9 8.19 -15.02 1.19
N ARG A 10 7.08 -15.61 1.64
CA ARG A 10 5.75 -15.35 1.08
C ARG A 10 5.37 -13.87 1.20
N ILE A 11 5.57 -13.29 2.39
CA ILE A 11 5.24 -11.90 2.70
C ILE A 11 6.11 -10.94 1.88
N LEU A 12 7.42 -11.19 1.77
CA LEU A 12 8.33 -10.37 0.97
C LEU A 12 8.02 -10.47 -0.52
N SER A 13 7.73 -11.68 -1.00
CA SER A 13 7.30 -11.91 -2.38
C SER A 13 6.05 -11.10 -2.71
N PHE A 14 5.08 -11.08 -1.80
CA PHE A 14 3.87 -10.28 -1.92
C PHE A 14 4.15 -8.77 -1.86
N GLU A 15 4.95 -8.30 -0.89
CA GLU A 15 5.20 -6.86 -0.68
C GLU A 15 5.89 -6.25 -1.90
N TYR A 16 6.98 -6.89 -2.35
CA TYR A 16 7.85 -6.34 -3.39
C TYR A 16 7.47 -6.82 -4.80
N GLY A 17 6.52 -7.73 -4.93
CA GLY A 17 6.11 -8.28 -6.23
C GLY A 17 7.19 -9.12 -6.91
N VAL A 18 8.11 -9.72 -6.14
CA VAL A 18 9.21 -10.56 -6.63
C VAL A 18 8.92 -12.03 -6.37
N THR A 19 9.40 -12.93 -7.21
CA THR A 19 9.19 -14.37 -6.98
C THR A 19 10.19 -14.92 -5.97
N GLN A 20 9.84 -16.01 -5.28
CA GLN A 20 10.79 -16.72 -4.43
C GLN A 20 12.00 -17.24 -5.22
N ALA A 21 11.82 -17.57 -6.50
CA ALA A 21 12.92 -17.98 -7.37
C ALA A 21 13.91 -16.83 -7.61
N ASP A 22 13.42 -15.59 -7.73
CA ASP A 22 14.29 -14.42 -7.93
C ASP A 22 15.04 -14.07 -6.65
N MET A 23 14.36 -14.11 -5.49
CA MET A 23 15.03 -13.95 -4.19
C MET A 23 16.10 -15.02 -3.98
N GLN A 24 15.80 -16.28 -4.32
CA GLN A 24 16.75 -17.39 -4.22
C GLN A 24 17.97 -17.19 -5.11
N ARG A 25 17.75 -16.80 -6.38
CA ARG A 25 18.82 -16.51 -7.34
C ARG A 25 19.72 -15.40 -6.82
N HIS A 26 19.14 -14.34 -6.28
CA HIS A 26 19.90 -13.23 -5.71
C HIS A 26 20.75 -13.65 -4.51
N CYS A 27 20.18 -14.47 -3.61
CA CYS A 27 20.92 -15.01 -2.46
C CYS A 27 22.00 -16.04 -2.86
N GLY A 28 21.99 -16.53 -4.11
CA GLY A 28 22.97 -17.48 -4.62
C GLY A 28 22.98 -18.81 -3.86
N VAL A 29 21.81 -19.32 -3.45
CA VAL A 29 21.66 -20.56 -2.68
C VAL A 29 20.87 -21.63 -3.42
N GLY A 30 21.22 -22.90 -3.19
CA GLY A 30 20.50 -24.05 -3.74
C GLY A 30 19.11 -24.24 -3.16
N LYS A 31 18.24 -24.97 -3.88
CA LYS A 31 16.83 -25.19 -3.48
C LYS A 31 16.68 -25.88 -2.12
N SER A 32 17.55 -26.84 -1.81
CA SER A 32 17.53 -27.58 -0.54
C SER A 32 17.70 -26.67 0.68
N LEU A 33 18.56 -25.66 0.58
CA LEU A 33 18.80 -24.68 1.64
C LEU A 33 17.70 -23.62 1.69
N TRP A 34 17.12 -23.26 0.54
CA TRP A 34 16.06 -22.26 0.44
C TRP A 34 14.76 -22.70 1.13
N PHE A 35 14.38 -23.98 1.00
CA PHE A 35 13.14 -24.50 1.56
C PHE A 35 13.30 -25.16 2.93
N LYS A 36 14.42 -24.91 3.63
CA LYS A 36 14.59 -25.41 5.00
C LYS A 36 13.59 -24.71 5.91
N ASN A 37 12.78 -25.50 6.62
CA ASN A 37 11.79 -24.95 7.55
C ASN A 37 12.45 -24.60 8.88
N VAL A 38 12.90 -23.36 8.99
CA VAL A 38 13.49 -22.78 10.21
C VAL A 38 12.75 -21.50 10.59
N LEU A 39 12.94 -21.06 11.83
CA LEU A 39 12.50 -19.74 12.25
C LEU A 39 13.28 -18.65 11.49
N ALA A 40 12.66 -17.49 11.25
CA ALA A 40 13.26 -16.41 10.48
C ALA A 40 14.50 -15.77 11.13
N ASP A 41 14.64 -15.88 12.45
CA ASP A 41 15.82 -15.47 13.23
C ASP A 41 16.97 -16.47 13.14
N GLU A 42 16.67 -17.75 12.90
CA GLU A 42 17.64 -18.84 12.68
C GLU A 42 18.04 -19.01 11.20
N MET A 43 17.68 -18.04 10.37
CA MET A 43 17.92 -18.09 8.93
C MET A 43 19.43 -18.18 8.61
N ILE A 44 19.76 -18.97 7.59
CA ILE A 44 21.13 -19.15 7.13
C ILE A 44 21.74 -17.77 6.82
N PRO A 45 22.93 -17.41 7.35
CA PRO A 45 23.50 -16.06 7.22
C PRO A 45 23.65 -15.58 5.78
N LYS A 46 23.91 -16.49 4.84
CA LYS A 46 23.99 -16.18 3.41
C LYS A 46 22.64 -15.71 2.83
N ILE A 47 21.54 -16.34 3.27
CA ILE A 47 20.18 -15.94 2.88
C ILE A 47 19.82 -14.63 3.55
N ASP A 48 20.06 -14.50 4.86
CA ASP A 48 19.79 -13.27 5.62
C ASP A 48 20.49 -12.06 5.00
N LYS A 49 21.79 -12.20 4.67
CA LYS A 49 22.54 -11.16 3.97
C LYS A 49 21.95 -10.83 2.60
N GLY A 50 21.65 -11.84 1.77
CA GLY A 50 21.08 -11.61 0.44
C GLY A 50 19.71 -10.92 0.47
N LEU A 51 18.88 -11.22 1.46
CA LEU A 51 17.58 -10.56 1.64
C LEU A 51 17.72 -9.16 2.22
N ALA A 52 18.67 -8.94 3.15
CA ALA A 52 19.00 -7.62 3.64
C ALA A 52 19.54 -6.70 2.53
N ASP A 53 20.30 -7.25 1.59
CA ASP A 53 20.78 -6.52 0.41
C ASP A 53 19.63 -6.18 -0.57
N LEU A 54 18.63 -7.06 -0.71
CA LEU A 54 17.45 -6.81 -1.56
C LEU A 54 16.44 -5.83 -0.96
N PHE A 55 16.12 -5.98 0.32
CA PHE A 55 14.96 -5.34 0.94
C PHE A 55 15.32 -4.38 2.07
N GLY A 56 16.61 -4.21 2.35
CA GLY A 56 17.11 -3.41 3.47
C GLY A 56 17.31 -4.26 4.74
N LYS A 57 18.19 -3.78 5.62
CA LYS A 57 18.62 -4.51 6.83
C LYS A 57 17.50 -4.76 7.84
N ASP A 58 16.45 -3.93 7.82
CA ASP A 58 15.32 -3.97 8.73
C ASP A 58 14.12 -4.76 8.16
N TYR A 59 14.29 -5.48 7.04
CA TYR A 59 13.21 -6.20 6.37
C TYR A 59 12.45 -7.19 7.27
N ARG A 60 13.14 -7.80 8.26
CA ARG A 60 12.57 -8.72 9.24
C ARG A 60 12.20 -8.08 10.58
N SER A 61 12.26 -6.75 10.71
CA SER A 61 11.84 -6.08 11.93
C SER A 61 10.35 -6.33 12.19
N GLU A 62 9.96 -6.47 13.45
CA GLU A 62 8.55 -6.69 13.82
C GLU A 62 7.63 -5.61 13.24
N ARG A 63 8.09 -4.35 13.23
CA ARG A 63 7.38 -3.24 12.60
C ARG A 63 7.12 -3.47 11.11
N ASN A 64 8.13 -3.90 10.35
CA ASN A 64 7.98 -4.12 8.92
C ASN A 64 7.14 -5.36 8.62
N ILE A 65 7.32 -6.44 9.38
CA ILE A 65 6.46 -7.63 9.27
C ILE A 65 4.99 -7.27 9.49
N ASN A 66 4.68 -6.53 10.56
CA ASN A 66 3.31 -6.08 10.85
C ASN A 66 2.76 -5.16 9.74
N LYS A 67 3.61 -4.31 9.15
CA LYS A 67 3.25 -3.47 8.00
C LYS A 67 2.89 -4.33 6.79
N TYR A 68 3.71 -5.32 6.43
CA TYR A 68 3.47 -6.18 5.28
C TYR A 68 2.22 -7.05 5.45
N LEU A 69 2.00 -7.62 6.64
CA LEU A 69 0.77 -8.35 6.94
C LEU A 69 -0.47 -7.46 6.80
N ARG A 70 -0.39 -6.20 7.27
CA ARG A 70 -1.47 -5.24 7.09
C ARG A 70 -1.75 -4.99 5.59
N HIS A 71 -0.72 -4.92 4.76
CA HIS A 71 -0.90 -4.79 3.31
C HIS A 71 -1.60 -6.00 2.69
N GLU A 72 -1.30 -7.22 3.14
CA GLU A 72 -2.02 -8.43 2.72
C GLU A 72 -3.51 -8.35 3.06
N GLU A 73 -3.86 -7.80 4.23
CA GLU A 73 -5.27 -7.56 4.57
C GLU A 73 -5.92 -6.50 3.69
N ILE A 74 -5.22 -5.41 3.36
CA ILE A 74 -5.74 -4.34 2.51
C ILE A 74 -6.12 -4.87 1.13
N ILE A 75 -5.29 -5.73 0.53
CA ILE A 75 -5.56 -6.26 -0.80
C ILE A 75 -6.87 -7.09 -0.85
N LYS A 76 -7.23 -7.77 0.24
CA LYS A 76 -8.51 -8.53 0.32
C LYS A 76 -9.74 -7.62 0.24
N ASP A 77 -9.57 -6.33 0.53
CA ASP A 77 -10.61 -5.30 0.50
C ASP A 77 -10.67 -4.53 -0.83
N VAL A 78 -9.87 -4.91 -1.83
CA VAL A 78 -9.90 -4.29 -3.15
C VAL A 78 -11.24 -4.54 -3.85
N ASP A 79 -11.80 -3.49 -4.44
CA ASP A 79 -13.00 -3.53 -5.28
C ASP A 79 -12.60 -3.61 -6.75
N ILE A 80 -12.68 -4.81 -7.30
CA ILE A 80 -12.37 -5.10 -8.71
C ILE A 80 -13.28 -4.29 -9.66
N SER A 81 -14.54 -4.04 -9.27
CA SER A 81 -15.45 -3.25 -10.10
C SER A 81 -14.99 -1.79 -10.23
N LEU A 82 -14.32 -1.27 -9.19
CA LEU A 82 -13.77 0.07 -9.19
C LEU A 82 -12.56 0.19 -10.12
N ILE A 83 -11.72 -0.85 -10.22
CA ILE A 83 -10.61 -0.92 -11.17
C ILE A 83 -11.14 -0.71 -12.60
N ARG A 84 -12.14 -1.51 -13.00
CA ARG A 84 -12.74 -1.41 -14.35
C ARG A 84 -13.35 -0.04 -14.61
N LYS A 85 -14.13 0.49 -13.64
CA LYS A 85 -14.76 1.82 -13.76
C LYS A 85 -13.73 2.93 -13.91
N ARG A 86 -12.66 2.89 -13.11
CA ARG A 86 -11.59 3.90 -13.17
C ARG A 86 -10.81 3.82 -14.48
N ARG A 87 -10.48 2.62 -14.96
CA ARG A 87 -9.84 2.46 -16.27
C ARG A 87 -10.67 3.13 -17.36
N GLN A 88 -11.97 2.82 -17.43
CA GLN A 88 -12.89 3.40 -18.41
C GLN A 88 -12.99 4.93 -18.27
N PHE A 89 -12.98 5.45 -17.04
CA PHE A 89 -12.99 6.89 -16.79
C PHE A 89 -11.74 7.62 -17.33
N PHE A 90 -10.58 6.97 -17.31
CA PHE A 90 -9.34 7.49 -17.88
C PHE A 90 -9.15 7.14 -19.37
N ASP A 91 -10.14 6.50 -20.00
CA ASP A 91 -10.11 6.04 -21.39
C ASP A 91 -8.88 5.16 -21.73
N LEU A 92 -8.40 4.41 -20.74
CA LEU A 92 -7.26 3.52 -20.91
C LEU A 92 -7.73 2.16 -21.43
N THR A 93 -7.01 1.57 -22.36
CA THR A 93 -7.22 0.19 -22.81
C THR A 93 -6.69 -0.83 -21.80
N THR A 94 -7.16 -2.07 -21.89
CA THR A 94 -6.63 -3.17 -21.05
C THR A 94 -5.19 -3.53 -21.40
N ALA A 95 -4.74 -3.23 -22.62
CA ALA A 95 -3.36 -3.41 -23.04
C ALA A 95 -2.46 -2.36 -22.39
N GLU A 96 -2.83 -1.07 -22.49
CA GLU A 96 -2.03 0.02 -21.91
C GLU A 96 -1.83 -0.12 -20.40
N ILE A 97 -2.89 -0.44 -19.64
CA ILE A 97 -2.71 -0.69 -18.20
C ILE A 97 -1.84 -1.92 -17.95
N GLY A 98 -2.04 -2.99 -18.74
CA GLY A 98 -1.20 -4.19 -18.66
C GLY A 98 0.28 -3.85 -18.82
N ASP A 99 0.62 -3.07 -19.85
CA ASP A 99 2.00 -2.66 -20.13
C ASP A 99 2.57 -1.78 -19.01
N MET A 100 1.77 -0.85 -18.46
CA MET A 100 2.18 0.03 -17.34
C MET A 100 2.49 -0.73 -16.04
N ILE A 101 1.90 -1.91 -15.84
CA ILE A 101 2.11 -2.74 -14.64
C ILE A 101 2.82 -4.07 -14.95
N GLU A 102 3.44 -4.17 -16.13
CA GLU A 102 4.20 -5.35 -16.59
C GLU A 102 3.38 -6.66 -16.58
N LEU A 103 2.09 -6.58 -16.89
CA LEU A 103 1.18 -7.71 -17.03
C LEU A 103 0.69 -7.86 -18.46
N SER A 104 0.62 -9.11 -18.92
CA SER A 104 -0.07 -9.38 -20.19
C SER A 104 -1.51 -8.90 -20.15
N LYS A 105 -2.02 -8.42 -21.30
CA LYS A 105 -3.43 -8.04 -21.47
C LYS A 105 -4.39 -9.08 -20.90
N GLY A 106 -4.14 -10.36 -21.15
CA GLY A 106 -4.98 -11.46 -20.66
C GLY A 106 -4.96 -11.60 -19.14
N SER A 107 -3.80 -11.38 -18.50
CA SER A 107 -3.67 -11.38 -17.05
C SER A 107 -4.44 -10.23 -16.41
N TYR A 108 -4.27 -9.00 -16.93
CA TYR A 108 -5.00 -7.84 -16.43
C TYR A 108 -6.52 -7.98 -16.65
N GLN A 109 -6.92 -8.47 -17.83
CA GLN A 109 -8.33 -8.70 -18.13
C GLN A 109 -8.97 -9.69 -17.14
N LYS A 110 -8.27 -10.77 -16.76
CA LYS A 110 -8.77 -11.69 -15.72
C LYS A 110 -8.98 -10.99 -14.39
N ILE A 111 -8.15 -10.01 -14.05
CA ILE A 111 -8.31 -9.21 -12.84
C ILE A 111 -9.58 -8.36 -12.92
N GLU A 112 -9.77 -7.60 -14.00
CA GLU A 112 -10.99 -6.77 -14.15
C GLU A 112 -12.30 -7.57 -14.13
N HIS A 113 -12.25 -8.85 -14.51
CA HIS A 113 -13.41 -9.75 -14.51
C HIS A 113 -13.56 -10.54 -13.20
N GLY A 114 -12.74 -10.28 -12.19
CA GLY A 114 -12.79 -10.99 -10.90
C GLY A 114 -12.37 -12.46 -10.99
N LYS A 115 -11.69 -12.87 -12.06
CA LYS A 115 -11.16 -14.23 -12.21
C LYS A 115 -9.81 -14.41 -11.51
N ASN A 116 -9.08 -13.30 -11.32
CA ASN A 116 -7.82 -13.25 -10.60
C ASN A 116 -7.84 -12.06 -9.63
N ASP A 117 -7.22 -12.24 -8.47
CA ASP A 117 -6.99 -11.14 -7.52
C ASP A 117 -5.71 -10.34 -7.87
N VAL A 118 -5.57 -9.16 -7.25
CA VAL A 118 -4.32 -8.41 -7.24
C VAL A 118 -3.29 -9.21 -6.43
N LYS A 119 -2.13 -9.51 -7.04
CA LYS A 119 -1.19 -10.52 -6.52
C LYS A 119 -0.12 -9.99 -5.58
N SER A 120 0.13 -8.68 -5.56
CA SER A 120 1.21 -8.07 -4.79
C SER A 120 0.86 -6.65 -4.36
N TRP A 121 1.51 -6.19 -3.30
CA TRP A 121 1.39 -4.81 -2.83
C TRP A 121 1.93 -3.81 -3.85
N LYS A 122 3.08 -4.10 -4.46
CA LYS A 122 3.62 -3.32 -5.59
C LYS A 122 2.56 -3.09 -6.68
N MET A 123 1.90 -4.17 -7.13
CA MET A 123 0.85 -4.07 -8.15
C MET A 123 -0.33 -3.20 -7.69
N TYR A 124 -0.76 -3.35 -6.43
CA TYR A 124 -1.80 -2.51 -5.87
C TYR A 124 -1.40 -1.03 -5.90
N ILE A 125 -0.18 -0.69 -5.46
CA ILE A 125 0.33 0.68 -5.49
C ILE A 125 0.34 1.23 -6.92
N ASP A 126 0.88 0.48 -7.88
CA ASP A 126 0.94 0.91 -9.29
C ASP A 126 -0.47 1.19 -9.83
N LEU A 127 -1.44 0.31 -9.56
CA LEU A 127 -2.84 0.52 -9.95
C LEU A 127 -3.44 1.76 -9.28
N THR A 128 -3.20 1.98 -7.98
CA THR A 128 -3.74 3.16 -7.28
C THR A 128 -3.16 4.47 -7.83
N MET A 129 -1.89 4.47 -8.27
CA MET A 129 -1.24 5.62 -8.89
C MET A 129 -1.80 5.90 -10.28
N ILE A 130 -1.90 4.88 -11.14
CA ILE A 130 -2.42 5.00 -12.51
C ILE A 130 -3.89 5.43 -12.49
N LEU A 131 -4.70 4.77 -11.65
CA LEU A 131 -6.15 4.98 -11.58
C LEU A 131 -6.57 6.07 -10.58
N LYS A 132 -5.60 6.74 -9.94
CA LYS A 132 -5.78 7.86 -8.99
C LYS A 132 -6.92 7.60 -7.99
N SER A 133 -6.94 6.40 -7.41
CA SER A 133 -8.01 5.91 -6.54
C SER A 133 -7.45 4.92 -5.53
N ASP A 134 -8.05 4.83 -4.34
CA ASP A 134 -7.65 3.83 -3.33
C ASP A 134 -8.02 2.39 -3.71
N LEU A 135 -8.91 2.22 -4.69
CA LEU A 135 -9.40 0.93 -5.20
C LEU A 135 -10.06 0.04 -4.14
N LEU A 136 -10.36 0.57 -2.96
CA LEU A 136 -10.96 -0.20 -1.87
C LEU A 136 -12.49 -0.18 -1.95
N LYS A 137 -13.12 -1.24 -1.43
CA LYS A 137 -14.57 -1.31 -1.24
C LYS A 137 -15.08 -0.12 -0.41
N ALA A 138 -16.32 0.29 -0.66
CA ALA A 138 -16.92 1.46 0.00
C ALA A 138 -16.91 1.36 1.54
N ASP A 139 -17.13 0.16 2.06
CA ASP A 139 -17.20 -0.21 3.47
C ASP A 139 -15.86 -0.70 4.06
N SER A 140 -14.77 -0.69 3.29
CA SER A 140 -13.47 -1.18 3.76
C SER A 140 -13.01 -0.43 5.02
N LYS A 141 -12.60 -1.21 6.04
CA LYS A 141 -12.05 -0.71 7.30
C LYS A 141 -10.74 0.08 7.10
N PHE A 142 -10.08 -0.10 5.97
CA PHE A 142 -8.80 0.53 5.63
C PHE A 142 -8.95 1.88 4.93
N LYS A 143 -10.15 2.24 4.47
CA LYS A 143 -10.38 3.58 3.96
C LYS A 143 -10.11 4.60 5.05
N VAL A 144 -9.31 5.61 4.70
CA VAL A 144 -9.21 6.80 5.52
C VAL A 144 -10.61 7.38 5.55
N LYS A 145 -11.31 7.21 6.68
CA LYS A 145 -12.52 7.95 6.95
C LYS A 145 -12.10 9.40 6.82
N ARG A 146 -12.49 10.05 5.73
CA ARG A 146 -12.55 11.50 5.70
C ARG A 146 -13.50 11.79 6.84
N ASN A 147 -12.94 12.15 8.00
CA ASN A 147 -13.67 12.92 8.96
C ASN A 147 -14.10 14.12 8.12
N ASN A 148 -15.33 14.05 7.60
CA ASN A 148 -16.10 15.22 7.28
C ASN A 148 -16.03 15.98 8.59
N LYS A 149 -15.03 16.87 8.72
CA LYS A 149 -15.06 17.95 9.70
C LYS A 149 -16.44 18.50 9.46
N ARG A 150 -17.38 18.21 10.36
CA ARG A 150 -18.69 18.85 10.43
C ARG A 150 -18.36 20.29 10.08
N SER A 151 -18.83 20.75 8.92
CA SER A 151 -18.62 22.13 8.52
C SER A 151 -19.05 22.92 9.73
N THR A 152 -18.12 23.52 10.45
CA THR A 152 -18.46 24.35 11.59
C THR A 152 -19.37 25.39 10.96
N PRO A 153 -20.66 25.47 11.34
CA PRO A 153 -21.57 26.37 10.65
C PRO A 153 -20.91 27.73 10.68
N LYS A 154 -20.67 28.32 9.49
CA LYS A 154 -20.08 29.65 9.37
C LYS A 154 -20.91 30.54 10.27
N LYS A 155 -20.36 30.97 11.41
CA LYS A 155 -20.97 32.04 12.19
C LYS A 155 -20.88 33.26 11.27
N TYR A 156 -21.98 33.62 10.64
CA TYR A 156 -22.11 34.89 9.97
C TYR A 156 -21.80 35.96 11.03
N ILE A 157 -20.71 36.70 10.83
CA ILE A 157 -20.49 37.93 11.58
C ILE A 157 -21.58 38.87 11.07
N THR A 158 -22.68 38.96 11.81
CA THR A 158 -23.66 40.00 11.58
C THR A 158 -23.07 41.31 12.10
N PHE A 159 -23.22 42.39 11.33
CA PHE A 159 -22.77 43.75 11.66
C PHE A 159 -23.31 44.28 13.01
N LYS A 160 -24.20 43.55 13.68
CA LYS A 160 -24.71 43.86 15.02
C LYS A 160 -23.69 43.65 16.15
N ASN A 161 -22.54 43.00 15.91
CA ASN A 161 -21.47 42.83 16.90
C ASN A 161 -20.21 43.69 16.63
N VAL A 162 -20.25 44.64 15.69
CA VAL A 162 -19.13 45.58 15.41
C VAL A 162 -19.26 46.89 16.21
N GLY A 163 -20.26 46.99 17.10
CA GLY A 163 -20.56 48.18 17.89
C GLY A 163 -20.01 48.18 19.32
N GLY A 164 -18.84 47.57 19.59
CA GLY A 164 -18.32 47.44 20.94
C GLY A 164 -16.81 47.67 21.04
N ARG A 165 -16.43 48.92 21.34
CA ARG A 165 -15.12 49.35 21.89
C ARG A 165 -13.90 49.26 20.95
N TRP A 166 -13.78 50.27 20.09
CA TRP A 166 -12.47 50.78 19.67
C TRP A 166 -11.85 51.53 20.85
N VAL A 167 -10.85 50.95 21.51
CA VAL A 167 -9.93 51.71 22.36
C VAL A 167 -8.65 51.90 21.57
N LEU A 168 -8.42 53.16 21.23
CA LEU A 168 -7.31 53.73 20.48
C LEU A 168 -5.95 53.26 20.98
N GLY A 169 -5.06 52.91 20.05
CA GLY A 169 -3.63 52.95 20.31
C GLY A 169 -3.12 54.39 20.34
N ARG A 170 -2.34 54.74 21.36
CA ARG A 170 -1.01 55.39 21.27
C ARG A 170 -0.43 55.68 22.68
N LYS A 171 0.84 55.28 22.86
CA LYS A 171 1.95 55.85 23.69
C LYS A 171 1.67 57.23 24.33
N MET A 172 2.20 57.64 25.50
CA MET A 172 3.55 57.52 26.08
C MET A 172 3.63 58.21 27.49
N VAL A 173 4.79 58.13 28.18
CA VAL A 173 5.33 58.93 29.35
C VAL A 173 4.76 58.58 30.75
N TYR A 174 5.51 58.26 31.82
CA TYR A 174 6.91 58.45 32.24
C TYR A 174 7.62 57.13 32.58
#